data_AF-A0A7C2LSF5-F1
#
_entry.id   AF-A0A7C2LSF5-F1
#
_cell.length_a   1.000
_cell.length_b   1.000
_cell.length_c   1.000
_cell.angle_alpha   90.00
_cell.angle_beta   90.00
_cell.angle_gamma   90.00
#
_symmetry.space_group_name_H-M   'P 1'
#
loop_
_entity.id
_entity.type
_entity.pdbx_description
1 polymer ?
#
loop_
_entity_poly.entity_id
_entity_poly.type
_entity_poly.pdbx_seq_one_letter_code
_entity_poly.pdbx_strand_id
1 'polypeptide(L)'
;MNIFNNSKKGFTLIELLVVISIIGLLSSVILASLNTARSKARDAQRISDLKQIQLALELYRDENGVYPDAKPLASGYGKEIYSSQASWKTSNLYTALVGGGYIAELPVDPLNTGAATWEGGYTYTYSTYAGFGILLGSDYD
;
A
#
# COMPACT_ATOMS: atom_id res chain seq x y z
N MET A 1 -69.49 -0.85 -9.63
CA MET A 1 -68.57 -0.94 -10.79
C MET A 1 -67.68 0.29 -10.76
N ASN A 2 -66.46 0.20 -10.20
CA ASN A 2 -65.50 1.31 -10.21
C ASN A 2 -64.31 0.91 -11.08
N ILE A 3 -64.12 1.65 -12.17
CA ILE A 3 -63.02 1.46 -13.13
C ILE A 3 -61.93 2.46 -12.73
N PHE A 4 -60.89 1.99 -12.03
CA PHE A 4 -59.74 2.82 -11.69
C PHE A 4 -58.90 3.06 -12.94
N ASN A 5 -59.01 4.26 -13.52
CA ASN A 5 -58.22 4.68 -14.66
C ASN A 5 -56.84 5.17 -14.15
N ASN A 6 -55.82 4.32 -14.26
CA ASN A 6 -54.46 4.63 -13.82
C ASN A 6 -53.71 5.33 -14.97
N SER A 7 -53.74 6.66 -14.99
CA SER A 7 -53.02 7.50 -15.95
C SER A 7 -51.51 7.35 -15.76
N LYS A 8 -50.86 6.48 -16.55
CA LYS A 8 -49.40 6.38 -16.57
C LYS A 8 -48.82 7.67 -17.17
N LYS A 9 -48.21 8.51 -16.34
CA LYS A 9 -47.42 9.66 -16.80
C LYS A 9 -46.12 9.15 -17.44
N GLY A 10 -45.88 9.53 -18.70
CA GLY A 10 -44.61 9.28 -19.39
C GLY A 10 -43.60 10.39 -19.07
N PHE A 11 -42.31 10.05 -19.09
CA PHE A 11 -41.23 11.04 -19.00
C PHE A 11 -41.13 11.84 -20.30
N THR A 12 -40.90 13.15 -20.18
CA THR A 12 -40.56 14.02 -21.30
C THR A 12 -39.07 13.89 -21.65
N LEU A 13 -38.72 14.13 -22.92
CA LEU A 13 -37.32 14.11 -23.37
C LEU A 13 -36.45 15.14 -22.63
N ILE A 14 -37.03 16.30 -22.27
CA ILE A 14 -36.30 17.35 -21.56
C ILE A 14 -36.03 16.98 -20.10
N GLU A 15 -36.95 16.29 -19.44
CA GLU A 15 -36.73 15.76 -18.08
C GLU A 15 -35.56 14.78 -18.08
N LEU A 16 -35.47 13.90 -19.08
CA LEU A 16 -34.35 12.96 -19.17
C LEU A 16 -33.02 13.68 -19.49
N LEU A 17 -33.06 14.68 -20.37
CA LEU A 17 -31.88 15.44 -20.79
C LEU A 17 -31.25 16.24 -19.65
N VAL A 18 -32.07 16.90 -18.82
CA VAL A 18 -31.57 17.66 -17.67
C VAL A 18 -30.92 16.73 -16.64
N VAL A 19 -31.49 15.54 -16.42
CA VAL A 19 -30.98 14.57 -15.45
C VAL A 19 -29.58 14.08 -15.84
N ILE A 20 -29.38 13.64 -17.08
CA ILE A 20 -28.06 13.18 -17.53
C ILE A 20 -27.03 14.33 -17.52
N SER A 21 -27.46 15.57 -17.77
CA SER A 21 -26.59 16.74 -17.73
C SER A 21 -26.09 17.01 -16.29
N ILE A 22 -26.98 16.94 -15.30
CA ILE A 22 -26.63 17.12 -13.89
C ILE A 22 -25.73 15.96 -13.41
N ILE A 23 -26.06 14.71 -13.76
CA ILE A 23 -25.22 13.54 -13.42
C ILE A 23 -23.83 13.69 -14.03
N GLY A 24 -23.71 14.11 -15.29
CA GLY A 24 -22.43 14.34 -15.95
C GLY A 24 -21.58 15.40 -15.25
N LEU A 25 -22.19 16.53 -14.89
CA LEU A 25 -21.53 17.61 -14.16
C LEU A 25 -21.00 17.12 -12.80
N LEU A 26 -21.85 16.48 -11.99
CA LEU A 26 -21.46 15.98 -10.67
C LEU A 26 -20.38 14.89 -10.77
N SER A 27 -20.51 13.98 -11.73
CA SER A 27 -19.54 12.90 -11.95
C SER A 27 -18.15 13.45 -12.33
N SER A 28 -18.09 14.52 -13.12
CA SER A 28 -16.81 15.13 -13.53
C SER A 28 -15.99 15.65 -12.34
N VAL A 29 -16.66 16.31 -11.37
CA VAL A 29 -16.02 16.87 -10.18
C VAL A 29 -15.53 15.75 -9.25
N ILE A 30 -16.33 14.69 -9.09
CA ILE A 30 -15.97 13.52 -8.29
C ILE A 30 -14.71 12.86 -8.85
N LEU A 31 -14.65 12.62 -10.17
CA LEU A 31 -13.49 11.97 -10.80
C LEU A 31 -12.20 12.76 -10.62
N ALA A 32 -12.25 14.10 -10.73
CA ALA A 32 -11.09 14.95 -10.50
C ALA A 32 -10.55 14.81 -9.05
N SER A 33 -11.43 14.71 -8.06
CA SER A 33 -11.04 14.57 -6.65
C SER A 33 -10.50 13.17 -6.29
N LEU A 34 -10.92 12.14 -7.03
CA LEU A 34 -10.63 10.74 -6.70
C LEU A 34 -9.14 10.40 -6.86
N ASN A 35 -8.45 10.96 -7.86
CA ASN A 35 -7.04 10.69 -8.09
C ASN A 35 -6.18 11.16 -6.91
N THR A 36 -6.45 12.36 -6.39
CA THR A 36 -5.76 12.89 -5.20
C THR A 36 -6.09 12.06 -3.95
N ALA A 37 -7.35 11.67 -3.77
CA ALA A 37 -7.76 10.84 -2.64
C ALA A 37 -7.04 9.48 -2.63
N ARG A 38 -6.92 8.83 -3.79
CA ARG A 38 -6.18 7.56 -3.95
C ARG A 38 -4.70 7.72 -3.61
N SER A 39 -4.05 8.82 -4.01
CA SER A 39 -2.65 9.05 -3.65
C SER A 39 -2.48 9.19 -2.14
N LYS A 40 -3.29 10.05 -1.51
CA LYS A 40 -3.25 10.25 -0.05
C LYS A 40 -3.53 8.96 0.73
N ALA A 41 -4.43 8.11 0.24
CA ALA A 41 -4.72 6.83 0.87
C ALA A 41 -3.49 5.89 0.84
N ARG A 42 -2.75 5.85 -0.28
CA ARG A 42 -1.50 5.08 -0.36
C ARG A 42 -0.43 5.62 0.56
N ASP A 43 -0.28 6.94 0.65
CA ASP A 43 0.71 7.55 1.56
C ASP A 43 0.37 7.27 3.02
N ALA A 44 -0.92 7.35 3.39
CA ALA A 44 -1.38 6.98 4.72
C ALA A 44 -1.10 5.50 5.03
N GLN A 45 -1.31 4.61 4.05
CA GLN A 45 -0.97 3.19 4.17
C GLN A 45 0.53 3.00 4.38
N ARG A 46 1.39 3.64 3.58
CA ARG A 46 2.86 3.56 3.72
C ARG A 46 3.36 3.99 5.09
N ILE A 47 2.81 5.08 5.61
CA ILE A 47 3.16 5.58 6.95
C ILE A 47 2.73 4.56 8.03
N SER A 48 1.56 3.95 7.88
CA SER A 48 1.10 2.90 8.80
C SER A 48 2.00 1.66 8.73
N ASP A 49 2.34 1.21 7.52
CA ASP A 49 3.19 0.05 7.28
C ASP A 49 4.58 0.24 7.92
N LEU A 50 5.22 1.39 7.67
CA LEU A 50 6.53 1.71 8.26
C LEU A 50 6.49 1.71 9.79
N LYS A 51 5.42 2.22 10.40
CA LYS A 51 5.25 2.20 11.87
C LYS A 51 5.09 0.77 12.40
N GLN A 52 4.36 -0.08 11.68
CA GLN A 52 4.20 -1.49 12.09
C GLN A 52 5.53 -2.24 12.03
N ILE A 53 6.31 -2.05 10.97
CA ILE A 53 7.63 -2.69 10.85
C ILE A 53 8.59 -2.11 11.90
N GLN A 54 8.59 -0.78 12.13
CA GLN A 54 9.41 -0.15 13.17
C GLN A 54 9.11 -0.75 14.55
N LEU A 55 7.83 -0.84 14.92
CA LEU A 55 7.43 -1.43 16.19
C LEU A 55 7.90 -2.89 16.32
N ALA A 56 7.73 -3.69 15.27
CA ALA A 56 8.19 -5.08 15.26
C ALA A 56 9.72 -5.18 15.42
N LEU A 57 10.48 -4.29 14.76
CA LEU A 57 11.93 -4.22 14.89
C LEU A 57 12.37 -3.81 16.29
N GLU A 58 11.69 -2.86 16.92
CA GLU A 58 11.96 -2.43 18.28
C GLU A 58 11.68 -3.56 19.28
N LEU A 59 10.53 -4.23 19.17
CA LEU A 59 10.19 -5.40 20.00
C LEU A 59 11.21 -6.53 19.84
N TYR A 60 11.60 -6.85 18.61
CA TYR A 60 12.63 -7.85 18.35
C TYR A 60 13.96 -7.48 19.01
N ARG A 61 14.40 -6.22 18.87
CA ARG A 61 15.66 -5.74 19.46
C ARG A 61 15.60 -5.76 20.97
N ASP A 62 14.48 -5.38 21.57
CA ASP A 62 14.33 -5.34 23.02
C ASP A 62 14.45 -6.76 23.63
N GLU A 63 14.03 -7.80 22.90
CA GLU A 63 14.18 -9.20 23.32
C GLU A 63 15.56 -9.82 22.98
N ASN A 64 16.13 -9.48 21.82
CA ASN A 64 17.33 -10.14 21.29
C ASN A 64 18.62 -9.31 21.43
N GLY A 65 18.51 -8.05 21.86
CA GLY A 65 19.61 -7.09 22.01
C GLY A 65 20.19 -6.55 20.70
N VAL A 66 19.70 -7.02 19.55
CA VAL A 66 20.18 -6.65 18.21
C VAL A 66 19.02 -6.58 17.22
N TYR A 67 19.19 -5.81 16.13
CA TYR A 67 18.24 -5.84 15.02
C TYR A 67 18.44 -7.08 14.13
N PRO A 68 17.38 -7.58 13.46
CA PRO A 68 17.48 -8.71 12.53
C PRO A 68 18.43 -8.41 11.37
N ASP A 69 19.12 -9.42 10.84
CA ASP A 69 19.98 -9.28 9.66
C ASP A 69 19.15 -9.08 8.38
N ALA A 70 19.57 -8.17 7.49
CA ALA A 70 18.98 -7.93 6.18
C ALA A 70 19.55 -8.88 5.10
N LYS A 71 20.16 -10.02 5.47
CA LYS A 71 20.68 -10.95 4.46
C LYS A 71 19.56 -11.77 3.80
N PRO A 72 19.49 -11.80 2.46
CA PRO A 72 18.77 -12.85 1.75
C PRO A 72 19.41 -14.21 2.04
N LEU A 73 18.61 -15.25 2.24
CA LEU A 73 19.09 -16.61 2.52
C LEU A 73 20.02 -17.20 1.42
N ALA A 74 20.11 -16.57 0.24
CA ALA A 74 20.79 -17.10 -0.93
C ALA A 74 21.84 -16.18 -1.59
N SER A 75 22.22 -15.05 -1.02
CA SER A 75 23.26 -14.18 -1.64
C SER A 75 24.13 -13.50 -0.60
N GLY A 76 25.37 -13.98 -0.48
CA GLY A 76 26.42 -13.30 0.25
C GLY A 76 26.60 -11.89 -0.31
N TYR A 77 26.94 -10.95 0.58
CA TYR A 77 27.22 -9.53 0.34
C TYR A 77 26.02 -8.56 0.27
N GLY A 78 24.77 -9.03 0.21
CA GLY A 78 23.60 -8.15 0.35
C GLY A 78 23.43 -7.67 1.79
N LYS A 79 23.61 -6.37 2.04
CA LYS A 79 23.26 -5.71 3.31
C LYS A 79 21.86 -5.10 3.29
N GLU A 80 21.13 -5.22 2.18
CA GLU A 80 19.84 -4.58 1.95
C GLU A 80 18.85 -5.55 1.29
N ILE A 81 17.57 -5.43 1.64
CA ILE A 81 16.45 -6.15 1.01
C ILE A 81 15.34 -5.16 0.70
N TYR A 82 14.73 -5.33 -0.47
CA TYR A 82 13.63 -4.50 -0.94
C TYR A 82 12.31 -5.28 -0.89
N SER A 83 11.20 -4.62 -0.56
CA SER A 83 9.86 -5.22 -0.50
C SER A 83 9.36 -5.80 -1.82
N SER A 84 9.96 -5.36 -2.92
CA SER A 84 9.70 -5.81 -4.28
C SER A 84 10.36 -7.15 -4.63
N GLN A 85 11.35 -7.61 -3.86
CA GLN A 85 12.07 -8.84 -4.13
C GLN A 85 11.35 -10.05 -3.52
N ALA A 86 11.43 -11.20 -4.18
CA ALA A 86 10.95 -12.47 -3.61
C ALA A 86 11.60 -12.77 -2.23
N SER A 87 12.85 -12.34 -2.07
CA SER A 87 13.61 -12.41 -0.82
C SER A 87 12.97 -11.64 0.34
N TRP A 88 12.09 -10.66 0.10
CA TRP A 88 11.37 -9.95 1.16
C TRP A 88 10.64 -10.92 2.09
N LYS A 89 10.00 -11.95 1.53
CA LYS A 89 9.23 -12.97 2.27
C LYS A 89 10.03 -14.21 2.67
N THR A 90 11.29 -14.30 2.24
CA THR A 90 12.17 -15.45 2.53
C THR A 90 13.50 -15.01 3.11
N SER A 91 13.54 -13.82 3.70
CA SER A 91 14.74 -13.23 4.29
C SER A 91 14.94 -13.64 5.75
N ASN A 92 16.14 -13.37 6.27
CA ASN A 92 16.39 -13.41 7.70
C ASN A 92 15.48 -12.43 8.46
N LEU A 93 15.23 -11.24 7.89
CA LEU A 93 14.26 -10.27 8.43
C LEU A 93 12.86 -10.89 8.56
N TYR A 94 12.36 -11.56 7.52
CA TYR A 94 11.06 -12.21 7.55
C TYR A 94 11.02 -13.33 8.60
N THR A 95 12.05 -14.17 8.62
CA THR A 95 12.14 -15.27 9.60
C THR A 95 12.19 -14.72 11.03
N ALA A 96 12.90 -13.62 11.26
CA ALA A 96 13.02 -12.98 12.56
C ALA A 96 11.72 -12.32 13.02
N LEU A 97 11.11 -11.49 12.16
CA LEU A 97 9.94 -10.70 12.54
C LEU A 97 8.63 -11.48 12.43
N VAL A 98 8.39 -12.14 11.30
CA VAL A 98 7.17 -12.91 11.06
C VAL A 98 7.28 -14.29 11.70
N GLY A 99 8.40 -14.98 11.49
CA GLY A 99 8.63 -16.28 12.14
C GLY A 99 8.75 -16.17 13.67
N GLY A 100 9.22 -15.03 14.18
CA GLY A 100 9.24 -14.72 15.62
C GLY A 100 7.90 -14.21 16.19
N GLY A 101 6.89 -13.93 15.35
CA GLY A 101 5.57 -13.51 15.79
C GLY A 101 5.43 -12.03 16.19
N TYR A 102 6.41 -11.18 15.86
CA TYR A 102 6.37 -9.74 16.13
C TYR A 102 5.47 -8.97 15.16
N ILE A 103 5.23 -9.53 13.98
CA ILE A 103 4.33 -9.00 12.96
C ILE A 103 3.70 -10.15 12.16
N ALA A 104 2.44 -10.03 11.74
CA ALA A 104 1.75 -11.09 11.02
C ALA A 104 2.30 -11.35 9.62
N GLU A 105 2.69 -10.28 8.92
CA GLU A 105 3.36 -10.33 7.62
C GLU A 105 4.16 -9.06 7.40
N LEU A 106 5.21 -9.10 6.57
CA LEU A 106 5.92 -7.90 6.18
C LEU A 106 5.11 -7.15 5.10
N PRO A 107 4.71 -5.88 5.33
CA PRO A 107 4.02 -5.07 4.34
C PRO A 107 4.81 -4.92 3.04
N VAL A 108 4.10 -4.68 1.94
CA VAL A 108 4.68 -4.38 0.63
C VAL A 108 4.05 -3.10 0.10
N ASP A 109 4.83 -2.25 -0.56
CA ASP A 109 4.31 -1.01 -1.15
C ASP A 109 3.12 -1.32 -2.10
N PRO A 110 2.01 -0.57 -2.00
CA PRO A 110 0.80 -0.83 -2.80
C PRO A 110 0.96 -0.70 -4.31
N LEU A 111 2.00 -0.02 -4.80
CA LEU A 111 2.25 0.17 -6.24
C LEU A 111 3.36 -0.75 -6.76
N ASN A 112 4.37 -1.05 -5.95
CA ASN A 112 5.58 -1.75 -6.40
C ASN A 112 5.73 -3.11 -5.73
N THR A 113 4.93 -4.07 -6.18
CA THR A 113 4.99 -5.48 -5.75
C THR A 113 5.92 -6.35 -6.61
N GLY A 114 6.45 -5.82 -7.71
CA GLY A 114 7.41 -6.51 -8.59
C GLY A 114 8.83 -5.99 -8.39
N ALA A 115 9.84 -6.84 -8.63
CA ALA A 115 11.26 -6.54 -8.43
C ALA A 115 11.58 -5.13 -8.93
N ALA A 116 12.08 -4.26 -8.03
CA ALA A 116 12.41 -2.89 -8.35
C ALA A 116 13.26 -2.88 -9.63
N THR A 117 12.65 -2.49 -10.74
CA THR A 117 13.42 -2.05 -11.88
C THR A 117 14.18 -0.82 -11.42
N TRP A 118 15.41 -0.63 -11.89
CA TRP A 118 16.22 0.56 -11.62
C TRP A 118 15.54 1.89 -12.05
N GLU A 119 14.31 1.80 -12.55
CA GLU A 119 13.38 2.88 -12.84
C GLU A 119 12.38 3.05 -11.68
N GLY A 120 12.65 4.04 -10.83
CA GLY A 120 11.66 4.86 -10.10
C GLY A 120 10.42 4.16 -9.50
N GLY A 121 10.61 3.29 -8.50
CA GLY A 121 9.51 2.71 -7.71
C GLY A 121 9.66 2.96 -6.20
N TYR A 122 8.55 3.27 -5.52
CA TYR A 122 8.47 3.30 -4.05
C TYR A 122 8.54 1.87 -3.53
N THR A 123 9.60 1.50 -2.80
CA THR A 123 9.70 0.21 -2.12
C THR A 123 10.16 0.42 -0.69
N TYR A 124 9.81 -0.51 0.20
CA TYR A 124 10.40 -0.53 1.54
C TYR A 124 11.75 -1.21 1.44
N THR A 125 12.80 -0.53 1.88
CA THR A 125 14.16 -1.05 1.94
C THR A 125 14.55 -1.25 3.38
N TYR A 126 15.01 -2.45 3.73
CA TYR A 126 15.63 -2.71 5.02
C TYR A 126 17.11 -2.97 4.81
N SER A 127 17.96 -2.21 5.50
CA SER A 127 19.41 -2.28 5.39
C SER A 127 20.06 -2.47 6.74
N THR A 128 21.01 -3.40 6.86
CA THR A 128 21.79 -3.62 8.08
C THR A 128 23.23 -3.19 7.92
N TYR A 129 23.61 -2.12 8.63
CA TYR A 129 24.98 -1.65 8.72
C TYR A 129 25.47 -1.72 10.16
N ALA A 130 26.56 -2.46 10.39
CA ALA A 130 27.27 -2.51 11.66
C ALA A 130 26.37 -2.77 12.91
N GLY A 131 25.35 -3.61 12.76
CA GLY A 131 24.42 -3.97 13.86
C GLY A 131 23.15 -3.09 13.95
N PHE A 132 23.01 -2.10 13.07
CA PHE A 132 21.82 -1.25 12.99
C PHE A 132 20.98 -1.60 11.76
N GLY A 133 19.68 -1.80 11.95
CA GLY A 133 18.69 -1.93 10.88
C GLY A 133 18.06 -0.58 10.55
N ILE A 134 18.09 -0.16 9.29
CA ILE A 134 17.46 1.08 8.82
C ILE A 134 16.39 0.71 7.81
N LEU A 135 15.17 1.20 8.04
CA LEU A 135 14.09 1.18 7.06
C LEU A 135 14.07 2.50 6.29
N LEU A 136 14.19 2.43 4.98
CA LEU A 136 14.05 3.58 4.09
C LEU A 136 12.87 3.35 3.15
N GLY A 137 12.06 4.39 2.94
CA GLY A 137 11.22 4.48 1.75
C GLY A 137 12.08 4.97 0.58
N SER A 138 11.94 4.35 -0.59
CA SER A 138 12.55 4.86 -1.83
C SER A 138 11.85 6.15 -2.25
N ASP A 139 12.39 7.30 -1.84
CA ASP A 139 12.00 8.64 -2.30
C ASP A 139 12.88 9.03 -3.49
N TYR A 140 12.62 8.47 -4.67
CA TYR A 140 13.17 8.97 -5.92
C TYR A 140 12.04 9.58 -6.75
N ASP A 141 11.84 10.89 -6.60
CA ASP A 141 11.23 11.76 -7.62
C ASP A 141 12.32 12.22 -8.60
#